data_AF-A0A3B4AYG7-F1
#
_entry.id   AF-A0A3B4AYG7-F1
#
_cell.length_a   1.000
_cell.length_b   1.000
_cell.length_c   1.000
_cell.angle_alpha   90.00
_cell.angle_beta   90.00
_cell.angle_gamma   90.00
#
_symmetry.space_group_name_H-M   'P 1'
#
loop_
_entity.id
_entity.type
_entity.pdbx_description
1 polymer ?
#
loop_
_entity_poly.entity_id
_entity_poly.type
_entity_poly.pdbx_seq_one_letter_code
_entity_poly.pdbx_strand_id
1 'polypeptide(L)'
;MPRMQPFPFSAWLPLVVLPYMKHGDVRHFIRSEKRNPTVKDLIGFGLQVAKGMEYLAQKKFVHRDLAARNCMLDETFTVKVADFGMARDIYDKEYYSIQDHKTVKLPVKWMAIESLQTQKFTTKSDVWSYGVLMWELLTRGASPYPDVDPYDITHYLLKGRRLPQPQFCPDALYTLMLMCWDPEPDHRPSFHSLVSEVQHILSYLQGEHYINLKVTYVNLDQPRPYPPMTDSADELEEDSDRDNPSED
;
A
#
# COMPACT_ATOMS: atom_id res chain seq x y z
N MET A 1 -12.87 -62.47 14.72
CA MET A 1 -12.87 -61.53 13.58
C MET A 1 -11.82 -60.46 13.85
N PRO A 2 -10.77 -60.32 13.01
CA PRO A 2 -9.77 -59.28 13.19
C PRO A 2 -10.36 -57.93 12.74
N ARG A 3 -10.29 -56.92 13.61
CA ARG A 3 -10.65 -55.53 13.26
C ARG A 3 -9.63 -55.00 12.26
N MET A 4 -10.08 -54.61 11.07
CA MET A 4 -9.31 -53.74 10.18
C MET A 4 -9.05 -52.42 10.90
N GLN A 5 -7.78 -52.11 11.14
CA GLN A 5 -7.37 -50.75 11.51
C GLN A 5 -7.49 -49.88 10.26
N PRO A 6 -8.07 -48.67 10.35
CA PRO A 6 -8.02 -47.73 9.24
C PRO A 6 -6.57 -47.27 9.06
N PHE A 7 -6.04 -47.45 7.85
CA PHE A 7 -4.77 -46.84 7.45
C PHE A 7 -4.86 -45.32 7.67
N PRO A 8 -3.83 -44.67 8.25
CA PRO A 8 -3.81 -43.23 8.31
C PRO A 8 -3.69 -42.71 6.88
N PHE A 9 -4.72 -42.03 6.39
CA PHE A 9 -4.58 -41.16 5.24
C PHE A 9 -3.47 -40.17 5.59
N SER A 10 -2.27 -40.40 5.07
CA SER A 10 -1.21 -39.39 5.07
C SER A 10 -1.82 -38.12 4.49
N ALA A 11 -1.92 -37.08 5.32
CA ALA A 11 -2.51 -35.81 4.97
C ALA A 11 -1.70 -35.18 3.84
N TRP A 12 -2.13 -35.39 2.60
CA TRP A 12 -1.56 -34.72 1.43
C TRP A 12 -1.90 -33.24 1.56
N LEU A 13 -0.89 -32.42 1.87
CA LEU A 13 -1.04 -30.98 1.81
C LEU A 13 -1.21 -30.57 0.35
N PRO A 14 -2.19 -29.73 0.01
CA PRO A 14 -2.36 -29.23 -1.35
C PRO A 14 -1.11 -28.43 -1.76
N LEU A 15 -0.54 -28.77 -2.91
CA LEU A 15 0.62 -28.09 -3.49
C LEU A 15 0.16 -27.19 -4.64
N VAL A 16 0.64 -25.95 -4.65
CA VAL A 16 0.42 -24.98 -5.74
C VAL A 16 1.75 -24.77 -6.47
N VAL A 17 1.77 -25.07 -7.78
CA VAL A 17 2.96 -24.90 -8.62
C VAL A 17 2.85 -23.57 -9.37
N LEU A 18 3.80 -22.66 -9.13
CA LEU A 18 3.85 -21.32 -9.72
C LEU A 18 5.19 -21.09 -10.43
N PRO A 19 5.27 -20.15 -11.39
CA PRO A 19 6.54 -19.75 -11.98
C PRO A 19 7.54 -19.27 -10.91
N TYR A 20 8.81 -19.67 -11.05
CA TYR A 20 9.86 -19.24 -10.14
C TYR A 20 10.25 -17.78 -10.39
N MET A 21 10.31 -17.00 -9.32
CA MET A 21 10.63 -15.57 -9.35
C MET A 21 12.05 -15.37 -8.82
N LYS A 22 13.04 -15.33 -9.72
CA LYS A 22 14.48 -15.35 -9.42
C LYS A 22 14.92 -14.30 -8.39
N HIS A 23 14.23 -13.17 -8.32
CA HIS A 23 14.61 -12.09 -7.42
C HIS A 23 13.70 -11.95 -6.20
N GLY A 24 12.76 -12.87 -5.99
CA GLY A 24 11.86 -12.87 -4.84
C GLY A 24 10.86 -11.73 -4.88
N ASP A 25 10.40 -11.30 -3.70
CA ASP A 25 9.47 -10.19 -3.57
C ASP A 25 10.16 -8.82 -3.77
N VAL A 26 9.38 -7.86 -4.28
CA VAL A 26 9.85 -6.51 -4.60
C VAL A 26 10.33 -5.77 -3.34
N ARG A 27 9.68 -5.97 -2.18
CA ARG A 27 10.08 -5.31 -0.93
C ARG A 27 11.48 -5.75 -0.48
N HIS A 28 11.78 -7.04 -0.49
CA HIS A 28 13.11 -7.54 -0.17
C HIS A 28 14.15 -7.07 -1.22
N PHE A 29 13.78 -7.10 -2.50
CA PHE A 29 14.62 -6.63 -3.59
C PHE A 29 15.09 -5.19 -3.36
N ILE A 30 14.16 -4.26 -3.15
CA ILE A 30 14.47 -2.83 -3.07
C ILE A 30 15.19 -2.47 -1.77
N ARG A 31 15.05 -3.24 -0.69
CA ARG A 31 15.76 -3.02 0.58
C ARG A 31 17.23 -3.47 0.55
N SER A 32 17.63 -4.29 -0.42
CA SER A 32 18.99 -4.84 -0.48
C SER A 32 20.03 -3.75 -0.77
N GLU A 33 21.00 -3.55 0.12
CA GLU A 33 22.15 -2.64 -0.08
C GLU A 33 23.02 -3.01 -1.28
N LYS A 34 23.05 -4.31 -1.62
CA LYS A 34 23.79 -4.82 -2.77
C LYS A 34 23.17 -4.40 -4.11
N ARG A 35 21.98 -3.79 -4.08
CA ARG A 35 21.24 -3.33 -5.25
C ARG A 35 21.04 -1.81 -5.14
N ASN A 36 21.13 -1.14 -6.29
CA ASN A 36 20.99 0.30 -6.39
C ASN A 36 19.98 0.65 -7.50
N PRO A 37 18.69 0.31 -7.33
CA PRO A 37 17.67 0.72 -8.29
C PRO A 37 17.56 2.24 -8.32
N THR A 38 17.47 2.79 -9.52
CA THR A 38 17.24 4.22 -9.71
C THR A 38 15.78 4.57 -9.42
N VAL A 39 15.47 5.85 -9.21
CA VAL A 39 14.08 6.34 -9.13
C VAL A 39 13.27 5.89 -10.35
N LYS A 40 13.89 5.91 -11.53
CA LYS A 40 13.28 5.44 -12.78
C LYS A 40 12.92 3.95 -12.73
N ASP A 41 13.81 3.11 -12.21
CA ASP A 41 13.55 1.67 -12.06
C ASP A 41 12.38 1.42 -11.10
N LEU A 42 12.34 2.14 -9.98
CA LEU A 42 11.29 2.04 -8.98
C LEU A 42 9.93 2.48 -9.53
N ILE A 43 9.86 3.59 -10.26
CA ILE A 43 8.64 4.03 -10.95
C ILE A 43 8.26 3.02 -12.05
N GLY A 44 9.24 2.46 -12.74
CA GLY A 44 9.04 1.38 -13.72
C GLY A 44 8.40 0.13 -13.11
N PHE A 45 8.81 -0.29 -11.91
CA PHE A 45 8.15 -1.35 -11.17
C PHE A 45 6.72 -0.99 -10.81
N GLY A 46 6.49 0.24 -10.34
CA GLY A 46 5.16 0.78 -10.07
C GLY A 46 4.22 0.78 -11.27
N LEU A 47 4.75 1.09 -12.46
CA LEU A 47 4.01 1.03 -13.71
C LEU A 47 3.62 -0.40 -14.09
N GLN A 48 4.52 -1.37 -13.91
CA GLN A 48 4.23 -2.78 -14.16
C GLN A 48 3.14 -3.31 -13.22
N VAL A 49 3.18 -2.92 -11.93
CA VAL A 49 2.12 -3.23 -10.96
C VAL A 49 0.79 -2.62 -11.41
N ALA A 50 0.76 -1.35 -11.83
CA ALA A 50 -0.46 -0.69 -12.31
C ALA A 50 -1.09 -1.44 -13.50
N LYS A 51 -0.27 -1.89 -14.46
CA LYS A 51 -0.72 -2.71 -15.60
C LYS A 51 -1.31 -4.05 -15.14
N GLY A 52 -0.68 -4.71 -14.17
CA GLY A 52 -1.21 -5.94 -13.57
C GLY A 52 -2.57 -5.72 -12.90
N MET A 53 -2.70 -4.63 -12.13
CA MET A 53 -3.93 -4.29 -11.43
C MET A 53 -5.05 -3.78 -12.36
N GLU A 54 -4.69 -3.10 -13.46
CA GLU A 54 -5.64 -2.76 -14.54
C GLU A 54 -6.26 -4.02 -15.12
N TYR A 55 -5.46 -5.04 -15.40
CA TYR A 55 -5.94 -6.33 -15.88
C TYR A 55 -6.89 -6.99 -14.86
N LEU A 56 -6.53 -7.03 -13.58
CA LEU A 56 -7.40 -7.59 -12.53
C LEU A 56 -8.73 -6.83 -12.41
N ALA A 57 -8.68 -5.49 -12.46
CA ALA A 57 -9.87 -4.64 -12.45
C ALA A 57 -10.80 -4.92 -13.63
N GLN A 58 -10.25 -5.12 -14.84
CA GLN A 58 -11.02 -5.51 -16.03
C GLN A 58 -11.68 -6.88 -15.85
N LYS A 59 -11.00 -7.81 -15.16
CA LYS A 59 -11.54 -9.13 -14.78
C LYS A 59 -12.45 -9.09 -13.56
N LYS A 60 -12.79 -7.90 -13.04
CA LYS A 60 -13.66 -7.73 -11.86
C LYS A 60 -13.13 -8.46 -10.63
N PHE A 61 -11.81 -8.49 -10.49
CA PHE A 61 -11.12 -9.15 -9.39
C PHE A 61 -10.50 -8.11 -8.45
N VAL A 62 -10.74 -8.26 -7.14
CA VAL A 62 -10.21 -7.36 -6.11
C VAL A 62 -9.12 -8.08 -5.33
N HIS A 63 -7.93 -7.48 -5.26
CA HIS A 63 -6.75 -8.08 -4.65
C HIS A 63 -6.79 -8.07 -3.12
N ARG A 64 -7.24 -6.97 -2.49
CA ARG A 64 -7.41 -6.78 -1.03
C ARG A 64 -6.14 -6.74 -0.19
N ASP A 65 -5.00 -7.17 -0.72
CA ASP A 65 -3.69 -7.10 -0.05
C ASP A 65 -2.58 -6.69 -1.01
N LEU A 66 -2.82 -5.66 -1.83
CA LEU A 66 -1.78 -5.12 -2.71
C LEU A 66 -0.70 -4.40 -1.89
N ALA A 67 0.52 -4.90 -1.93
CA ALA A 67 1.69 -4.33 -1.26
C ALA A 67 2.98 -4.76 -1.96
N ALA A 68 4.10 -4.07 -1.71
CA ALA A 68 5.38 -4.42 -2.33
C ALA A 68 5.85 -5.85 -1.99
N ARG A 69 5.48 -6.39 -0.81
CA ARG A 69 5.75 -7.77 -0.39
C ARG A 69 4.98 -8.83 -1.19
N ASN A 70 3.85 -8.44 -1.81
CA ASN A 70 2.98 -9.31 -2.61
C ASN A 70 3.18 -9.07 -4.11
N CYS A 71 4.28 -8.42 -4.49
CA CYS A 71 4.74 -8.31 -5.87
C CYS A 71 6.06 -9.05 -6.00
N MET A 72 6.24 -9.82 -7.07
CA MET A 72 7.41 -10.66 -7.31
C MET A 72 8.19 -10.20 -8.53
N LEU A 73 9.51 -10.42 -8.54
CA LEU A 73 10.39 -10.10 -9.67
C LEU A 73 11.00 -11.35 -10.29
N ASP A 74 10.79 -11.52 -11.59
CA ASP A 74 11.46 -12.57 -12.36
C ASP A 74 12.88 -12.17 -12.78
N GLU A 75 13.56 -13.06 -13.49
CA GLU A 75 14.96 -12.90 -13.91
C GLU A 75 15.23 -11.74 -14.87
N THR A 76 14.18 -11.20 -15.49
CA THR A 76 14.23 -10.06 -16.42
C THR A 76 13.84 -8.74 -15.75
N PHE A 77 13.66 -8.75 -14.42
CA PHE A 77 13.09 -7.64 -13.65
C PHE A 77 11.65 -7.27 -14.05
N THR A 78 10.90 -8.25 -14.57
CA THR A 78 9.46 -8.09 -14.79
C THR A 78 8.73 -8.32 -13.47
N VAL A 79 7.92 -7.35 -13.06
CA VAL A 79 7.11 -7.43 -11.84
C VAL A 79 5.82 -8.19 -12.12
N LYS A 80 5.48 -9.14 -11.25
CA LYS A 80 4.20 -9.82 -11.25
C LYS A 80 3.50 -9.62 -9.92
N VAL A 81 2.26 -9.15 -9.98
CA VAL A 81 1.37 -9.10 -8.82
C VAL A 81 1.04 -10.53 -8.41
N ALA A 82 1.22 -10.86 -7.14
CA ALA A 82 1.12 -12.21 -6.58
C ALA A 82 0.34 -12.21 -5.27
N ASP A 83 0.25 -13.40 -4.65
CA ASP A 83 -0.45 -13.63 -3.38
C ASP A 83 -1.93 -13.22 -3.38
N PHE A 84 -2.72 -14.02 -4.11
CA PHE A 84 -4.18 -13.89 -4.18
C PHE A 84 -4.90 -14.60 -3.02
N GLY A 85 -4.21 -14.97 -1.93
CA GLY A 85 -4.80 -15.72 -0.82
C GLY A 85 -6.00 -15.03 -0.16
N MET A 86 -6.11 -13.70 -0.34
CA MET A 86 -7.24 -12.90 0.11
C MET A 86 -8.13 -12.36 -1.02
N ALA A 87 -7.76 -12.59 -2.28
CA ALA A 87 -8.41 -11.96 -3.41
C ALA A 87 -9.69 -12.71 -3.81
N ARG A 88 -10.73 -11.97 -4.23
CA ARG A 88 -12.06 -12.53 -4.53
C ARG A 88 -12.75 -11.80 -5.69
N ASP A 89 -13.69 -12.47 -6.34
CA ASP A 89 -14.58 -11.91 -7.38
C ASP A 89 -15.57 -10.89 -6.76
N ILE A 90 -15.91 -9.83 -7.50
CA ILE A 90 -16.88 -8.80 -7.12
C ILE A 90 -18.33 -9.33 -7.11
N TYR A 91 -18.63 -10.41 -7.85
CA TYR A 91 -19.97 -10.99 -7.95
C TYR A 91 -20.36 -11.95 -6.82
N ASP A 92 -19.44 -12.30 -5.92
CA ASP A 92 -19.75 -13.03 -4.69
C ASP A 92 -20.51 -12.10 -3.72
N LYS A 93 -21.81 -11.90 -3.99
CA LYS A 93 -22.70 -10.98 -3.29
C LYS A 93 -23.27 -11.55 -1.98
N GLU A 94 -22.99 -12.79 -1.63
CA GLU A 94 -23.69 -13.50 -0.54
C GLU A 94 -22.93 -13.68 0.79
N TYR A 95 -21.75 -13.08 0.98
CA TYR A 95 -20.98 -13.31 2.22
C TYR A 95 -20.38 -12.03 2.82
N TYR A 96 -21.25 -11.11 3.22
CA TYR A 96 -20.85 -9.86 3.88
C TYR A 96 -21.40 -9.78 5.31
N SER A 97 -20.87 -10.62 6.21
CA SER A 97 -20.70 -10.28 7.63
C SER A 97 -19.67 -11.23 8.26
N ILE A 98 -18.38 -10.94 8.09
CA ILE A 98 -17.33 -11.68 8.81
C ILE A 98 -17.21 -11.05 10.21
N GLN A 99 -18.24 -11.23 11.04
CA GLN A 99 -18.15 -10.96 12.48
C GLN A 99 -17.33 -12.04 13.23
N ASP A 100 -16.95 -13.13 12.54
CA ASP A 100 -16.39 -14.35 13.18
C ASP A 100 -14.93 -14.71 12.83
N HIS A 101 -14.13 -13.78 12.29
CA HIS A 101 -12.69 -14.01 12.12
C HIS A 101 -11.86 -13.14 13.06
N LYS A 102 -11.87 -13.48 14.35
CA LYS A 102 -10.90 -12.98 15.35
C LYS A 102 -9.43 -13.36 15.05
N THR A 103 -9.12 -13.98 13.91
CA THR A 103 -7.82 -14.59 13.62
C THR A 103 -7.16 -14.18 12.31
N VAL A 104 -7.81 -13.41 11.42
CA VAL A 104 -7.18 -12.94 10.18
C VAL A 104 -6.47 -11.61 10.43
N LYS A 105 -5.14 -11.62 10.40
CA LYS A 105 -4.33 -10.39 10.47
C LYS A 105 -4.50 -9.61 9.16
N LEU A 106 -5.23 -8.50 9.22
CA LEU A 106 -5.43 -7.62 8.06
C LEU A 106 -4.24 -6.67 7.83
N PRO A 107 -3.94 -6.29 6.58
CA PRO A 107 -2.85 -5.39 6.23
C PRO A 107 -3.24 -3.92 6.43
N VAL A 108 -3.63 -3.54 7.66
CA VAL A 108 -4.33 -2.27 7.94
C VAL A 108 -3.62 -1.01 7.44
N LYS A 109 -2.29 -1.01 7.35
CA LYS A 109 -1.50 0.14 6.87
C LYS A 109 -1.56 0.36 5.34
N TRP A 110 -2.11 -0.60 4.60
CA TRP A 110 -2.37 -0.50 3.16
C TRP A 110 -3.86 -0.31 2.84
N MET A 111 -4.74 -0.50 3.82
CA MET A 111 -6.18 -0.50 3.59
C MET A 111 -6.73 0.92 3.42
N ALA A 112 -7.73 1.05 2.54
CA ALA A 112 -8.50 2.27 2.39
C ALA A 112 -9.40 2.53 3.60
N ILE A 113 -9.77 3.80 3.84
CA ILE A 113 -10.59 4.22 4.99
C ILE A 113 -11.91 3.43 5.07
N GLU A 114 -12.61 3.27 3.95
CA GLU A 114 -13.87 2.53 3.90
C GLU A 114 -13.67 1.04 4.21
N SER A 115 -12.54 0.46 3.80
CA SER A 115 -12.18 -0.93 4.09
C SER A 115 -11.81 -1.12 5.56
N LEU A 116 -11.17 -0.12 6.19
CA LEU A 116 -10.87 -0.14 7.62
C LEU A 116 -12.15 -0.06 8.47
N GLN A 117 -13.12 0.76 8.06
CA GLN A 117 -14.36 0.98 8.81
C GLN A 117 -15.38 -0.13 8.60
N THR A 118 -15.55 -0.60 7.36
CA THR A 118 -16.68 -1.47 6.97
C THR A 118 -16.26 -2.80 6.35
N GLN A 119 -14.95 -3.06 6.21
CA GLN A 119 -14.41 -4.23 5.50
C GLN A 119 -14.98 -4.40 4.07
N LYS A 120 -15.39 -3.28 3.45
CA LYS A 120 -15.78 -3.24 2.04
C LYS A 120 -14.52 -3.12 1.19
N PHE A 121 -14.34 -4.05 0.25
CA PHE A 121 -13.20 -4.07 -0.67
C PHE A 121 -13.69 -3.94 -2.10
N THR A 122 -13.04 -3.06 -2.86
CA THR A 122 -13.37 -2.76 -4.25
C THR A 122 -12.09 -2.50 -5.05
N THR A 123 -12.20 -2.38 -6.37
CA THR A 123 -11.08 -1.88 -7.18
C THR A 123 -10.56 -0.52 -6.68
N LYS A 124 -11.43 0.35 -6.13
CA LYS A 124 -11.03 1.65 -5.58
C LYS A 124 -10.29 1.54 -4.25
N SER A 125 -10.53 0.51 -3.46
CA SER A 125 -9.69 0.23 -2.28
C SER A 125 -8.32 -0.32 -2.69
N ASP A 126 -8.25 -1.10 -3.78
CA ASP A 126 -6.94 -1.52 -4.33
C ASP A 126 -6.15 -0.33 -4.90
N VAL A 127 -6.81 0.70 -5.45
CA VAL A 127 -6.16 1.95 -5.87
C VAL A 127 -5.50 2.67 -4.67
N TRP A 128 -6.15 2.69 -3.51
CA TRP A 128 -5.55 3.22 -2.30
C TRP A 128 -4.27 2.46 -1.93
N SER A 129 -4.35 1.12 -1.91
CA SER A 129 -3.21 0.24 -1.63
C SER A 129 -2.07 0.45 -2.65
N TYR A 130 -2.40 0.71 -3.92
CA TYR A 130 -1.42 1.05 -4.95
C TYR A 130 -0.66 2.34 -4.62
N GLY A 131 -1.34 3.38 -4.12
CA GLY A 131 -0.69 4.60 -3.64
C GLY A 131 0.34 4.31 -2.54
N VAL A 132 -0.03 3.45 -1.56
CA VAL A 132 0.90 3.01 -0.50
C VAL A 132 2.08 2.22 -1.06
N LEU A 133 1.83 1.33 -2.02
CA LEU A 133 2.88 0.58 -2.72
C LEU A 133 3.86 1.50 -3.45
N MET A 134 3.37 2.54 -4.13
CA MET A 134 4.24 3.53 -4.78
C MET A 134 5.12 4.26 -3.77
N TRP A 135 4.57 4.59 -2.59
CA TRP A 135 5.35 5.14 -1.49
C TRP A 135 6.40 4.15 -0.96
N GLU A 136 6.06 2.87 -0.81
CA GLU A 136 7.03 1.81 -0.44
C GLU A 136 8.18 1.73 -1.45
N LEU A 137 7.89 1.76 -2.75
CA LEU A 137 8.90 1.70 -3.79
C LEU A 137 9.89 2.86 -3.66
N LEU A 138 9.40 4.09 -3.55
CA LEU A 138 10.25 5.29 -3.52
C LEU A 138 10.98 5.52 -2.19
N THR A 139 10.53 4.86 -1.12
CA THR A 139 11.24 4.81 0.16
C THR A 139 12.12 3.57 0.31
N ARG A 140 12.30 2.80 -0.77
CA ARG A 140 13.02 1.51 -0.79
C ARG A 140 12.56 0.55 0.30
N GLY A 141 11.26 0.44 0.49
CA GLY A 141 10.62 -0.55 1.36
C GLY A 141 10.58 -0.14 2.84
N ALA A 142 10.54 1.16 3.13
CA ALA A 142 10.21 1.66 4.45
C ALA A 142 8.83 1.15 4.88
N SER A 143 8.62 1.00 6.19
CA SER A 143 7.30 0.64 6.70
C SER A 143 6.37 1.86 6.55
N PRO A 144 5.18 1.73 5.94
CA PRO A 144 4.20 2.80 5.96
C PRO A 144 3.83 3.15 7.39
N TYR A 145 3.60 4.44 7.68
CA TYR A 145 3.15 4.95 8.98
C TYR A 145 3.90 4.30 10.17
N PRO A 146 5.24 4.34 10.22
CA PRO A 146 6.03 3.55 11.17
C PRO A 146 5.75 3.92 12.63
N ASP A 147 5.42 5.19 12.88
CA ASP A 147 5.13 5.73 14.22
C ASP A 147 3.64 5.70 14.60
N VAL A 148 2.80 5.10 13.74
CA VAL A 148 1.36 4.95 14.00
C VAL A 148 1.09 3.49 14.36
N ASP A 149 0.47 3.28 15.52
CA ASP A 149 -0.01 1.97 15.92
C ASP A 149 -1.06 1.47 14.91
N PRO A 150 -1.00 0.20 14.47
CA PRO A 150 -2.03 -0.40 13.61
C PRO A 150 -3.49 -0.16 14.06
N TYR A 151 -3.76 -0.07 15.37
CA TYR A 151 -5.10 0.19 15.91
C TYR A 151 -5.55 1.65 15.71
N ASP A 152 -4.62 2.59 15.61
CA ASP A 152 -4.91 4.03 15.48
C ASP A 152 -4.98 4.51 14.03
N ILE A 153 -4.66 3.65 13.05
CA ILE A 153 -4.53 4.04 11.64
C ILE A 153 -5.80 4.68 11.09
N THR A 154 -6.98 4.15 11.45
CA THR A 154 -8.27 4.68 11.00
C THR A 154 -8.47 6.13 11.47
N HIS A 155 -8.25 6.38 12.76
CA HIS A 155 -8.38 7.71 13.34
C HIS A 155 -7.35 8.70 12.77
N TYR A 156 -6.10 8.24 12.58
CA TYR A 156 -5.04 9.02 11.96
C TYR A 156 -5.43 9.50 10.54
N LEU A 157 -5.98 8.60 9.72
CA LEU A 157 -6.40 8.91 8.35
C LEU A 157 -7.64 9.80 8.28
N LEU A 158 -8.58 9.64 9.21
CA LEU A 158 -9.78 10.48 9.32
C LEU A 158 -9.46 11.93 9.68
N LYS A 159 -8.33 12.19 10.34
CA LYS A 159 -7.78 13.54 10.55
C LYS A 159 -7.16 14.16 9.28
N GLY A 160 -7.38 13.56 8.10
CA GLY A 160 -6.84 14.03 6.82
C GLY A 160 -5.34 13.76 6.63
N ARG A 161 -4.69 13.06 7.55
CA ARG A 161 -3.25 12.79 7.48
C ARG A 161 -2.95 11.72 6.45
N ARG A 162 -1.81 11.84 5.75
CA ARG A 162 -1.33 10.93 4.70
C ARG A 162 0.17 10.71 4.83
N LEU A 163 0.71 9.72 4.12
CA LEU A 163 2.16 9.51 4.05
C LEU A 163 2.85 10.75 3.43
N PRO A 164 3.99 11.19 3.98
CA PRO A 164 4.72 12.34 3.45
C PRO A 164 5.36 12.00 2.10
N GLN A 165 5.65 13.02 1.30
CA GLN A 165 6.37 12.88 0.04
C GLN A 165 7.78 12.29 0.30
N PRO A 166 8.16 11.18 -0.35
CA PRO A 166 9.53 10.67 -0.29
C PRO A 166 10.51 11.69 -0.89
N GLN A 167 11.71 11.80 -0.32
CA GLN A 167 12.72 12.82 -0.65
C GLN A 167 13.02 12.97 -2.16
N PHE A 168 12.98 11.88 -2.93
CA PHE A 168 13.30 11.89 -4.36
C PHE A 168 12.08 11.56 -5.24
N CYS A 169 10.88 11.66 -4.68
CA CYS A 169 9.64 11.48 -5.41
C CYS A 169 9.32 12.74 -6.23
N PRO A 170 9.13 12.63 -7.56
CA PRO A 170 8.63 13.76 -8.35
C PRO A 170 7.27 14.25 -7.87
N ASP A 171 7.06 15.58 -7.83
CA ASP A 171 5.82 16.18 -7.32
C ASP A 171 4.56 15.68 -8.05
N ALA A 172 4.66 15.50 -9.36
CA ALA A 172 3.57 14.93 -10.16
C ALA A 172 3.19 13.51 -9.71
N LEU A 173 4.19 12.71 -9.33
CA LEU A 173 3.96 11.35 -8.84
C LEU A 173 3.38 11.36 -7.43
N TYR A 174 3.84 12.26 -6.56
CA TYR A 174 3.26 12.40 -5.22
C TYR A 174 1.81 12.90 -5.27
N THR A 175 1.52 13.84 -6.17
CA THR A 175 0.14 14.30 -6.44
C THR A 175 -0.74 13.12 -6.85
N LEU A 176 -0.25 12.25 -7.72
CA LEU A 176 -0.96 11.03 -8.11
C LEU A 176 -1.18 10.07 -6.93
N MET A 177 -0.22 9.95 -6.00
CA MET A 177 -0.40 9.17 -4.76
C MET A 177 -1.48 9.77 -3.87
N LEU A 178 -1.51 11.10 -3.70
CA LEU A 178 -2.56 11.79 -2.94
C LEU A 178 -3.95 11.56 -3.55
N MET A 179 -4.07 11.57 -4.88
CA MET A 179 -5.31 11.21 -5.59
C MET A 179 -5.75 9.77 -5.34
N CYS A 180 -4.80 8.83 -5.18
CA CYS A 180 -5.12 7.46 -4.78
C CYS A 180 -5.68 7.37 -3.36
N TRP A 181 -5.36 8.35 -2.50
CA TRP A 181 -5.80 8.40 -1.10
C TRP A 181 -6.92 9.40 -0.84
N ASP A 182 -7.71 9.73 -1.87
CA ASP A 182 -8.94 10.50 -1.71
C ASP A 182 -9.89 9.76 -0.75
N PRO A 183 -10.47 10.46 0.25
CA PRO A 183 -11.46 9.87 1.15
C PRO A 183 -12.63 9.24 0.40
N GLU A 184 -13.09 9.86 -0.69
CA GLU A 184 -14.19 9.39 -1.51
C GLU A 184 -13.69 8.39 -2.57
N PRO A 185 -14.07 7.09 -2.51
CA PRO A 185 -13.56 6.08 -3.43
C PRO A 185 -13.79 6.41 -4.91
N ASP A 186 -14.89 7.07 -5.25
CA ASP A 186 -15.22 7.38 -6.64
C ASP A 186 -14.34 8.48 -7.24
N HIS A 187 -13.79 9.38 -6.42
CA HIS A 187 -12.84 10.41 -6.85
C HIS A 187 -11.44 9.86 -7.15
N ARG A 188 -11.09 8.67 -6.62
CA ARG A 188 -9.79 8.04 -6.89
C ARG A 188 -9.65 7.70 -8.38
N PRO A 189 -8.46 7.79 -8.98
CA PRO A 189 -8.27 7.43 -10.38
C PRO A 189 -8.57 5.94 -10.63
N SER A 190 -8.86 5.60 -11.88
CA SER A 190 -8.89 4.18 -12.30
C SER A 190 -7.47 3.65 -12.51
N PHE A 191 -7.27 2.33 -12.46
CA PHE A 191 -5.97 1.75 -12.83
C PHE A 191 -5.57 2.07 -14.27
N HIS A 192 -6.54 2.19 -15.20
CA HIS A 192 -6.27 2.64 -16.56
C HIS A 192 -5.67 4.05 -16.59
N SER A 193 -6.26 4.98 -15.83
CA SER A 193 -5.74 6.35 -15.67
C SER A 193 -4.35 6.32 -15.04
N LEU A 194 -4.13 5.52 -13.99
CA LEU A 194 -2.84 5.38 -13.32
C LEU A 194 -1.74 4.88 -14.28
N VAL A 195 -2.04 3.90 -15.14
CA VAL A 195 -1.09 3.42 -16.14
C VAL A 195 -0.66 4.56 -17.07
N SER A 196 -1.63 5.33 -17.58
CA SER A 196 -1.37 6.45 -18.48
C SER A 196 -0.53 7.54 -17.81
N GLU A 197 -0.91 7.97 -16.60
CA GLU A 197 -0.22 9.04 -15.86
C GLU A 197 1.20 8.63 -15.45
N VAL A 198 1.39 7.43 -14.91
CA VAL A 198 2.72 6.95 -14.51
C VAL A 198 3.62 6.77 -15.73
N GLN A 199 3.09 6.27 -16.85
CA GLN A 199 3.82 6.16 -18.11
C GLN A 199 4.26 7.54 -18.64
N HIS A 200 3.39 8.55 -18.51
CA HIS A 200 3.68 9.93 -18.88
C HIS A 200 4.79 10.52 -18.00
N ILE A 201 4.69 10.41 -16.68
CA ILE A 201 5.74 10.83 -15.74
C ILE A 201 7.08 10.15 -16.07
N LEU A 202 7.07 8.85 -16.34
CA LEU A 202 8.27 8.09 -16.67
C LEU A 202 8.93 8.57 -17.97
N SER A 203 8.15 9.06 -18.94
CA SER A 203 8.68 9.60 -20.21
C SER A 203 9.48 10.88 -20.00
N TYR A 204 9.08 11.76 -19.08
CA TYR A 204 9.85 12.99 -18.77
C TYR A 204 11.15 12.69 -18.04
N LEU A 205 11.21 11.60 -17.28
CA LEU A 205 12.46 11.12 -16.67
C LEU A 205 13.46 10.55 -17.69
N GLN A 206 13.07 10.41 -18.97
CA GLN A 206 13.98 10.07 -20.06
C GLN A 206 14.71 11.30 -20.62
N GLY A 207 14.33 12.53 -20.24
CA GLY A 207 15.03 13.77 -20.57
C GLY A 207 16.29 14.01 -19.72
N GLU A 208 17.25 14.78 -20.26
CA GLU A 208 18.64 14.93 -19.79
C GLU A 208 18.86 15.34 -18.31
N HIS A 209 17.82 15.72 -17.55
CA HIS A 209 17.97 16.17 -16.16
C HIS A 209 17.98 15.08 -15.09
N TYR A 210 17.49 13.86 -15.37
CA TYR A 210 17.41 12.79 -14.36
C TYR A 210 18.34 11.59 -14.65
N ILE A 211 18.98 11.56 -15.82
CA ILE A 211 19.85 10.44 -16.28
C ILE A 211 21.08 10.25 -15.37
N ASN A 212 21.48 11.29 -14.61
CA ASN A 212 22.67 11.27 -13.75
C ASN A 212 22.40 11.19 -12.24
N LEU A 213 21.15 11.03 -11.82
CA LEU A 213 20.83 10.82 -10.40
C LEU A 213 21.13 9.36 -10.02
N LYS A 214 22.42 9.05 -9.80
CA LYS A 214 22.85 7.93 -8.96
C LYS A 214 22.41 8.22 -7.52
N VAL A 215 21.11 8.16 -7.27
CA VAL A 215 20.55 8.29 -5.93
C VAL A 215 20.60 6.91 -5.32
N THR A 216 21.80 6.52 -4.90
CA THR A 216 22.01 5.37 -4.02
C THR A 216 21.39 5.71 -2.67
N TYR A 217 20.12 5.37 -2.51
CA TYR A 217 19.43 5.52 -1.24
C TYR A 217 19.80 4.34 -0.34
N VAL A 218 20.45 4.58 0.80
CA VAL A 218 20.60 3.58 1.86
C VAL A 218 19.81 4.09 3.05
N ASN A 219 18.52 3.84 3.07
CA ASN A 219 17.65 4.11 4.21
C ASN A 219 17.73 2.98 5.23
N LEU A 220 18.94 2.68 5.68
CA LEU A 220 19.10 1.72 6.75
C LEU A 220 19.34 2.38 8.10
N ASP A 221 19.76 3.66 8.15
CA ASP A 221 20.23 4.25 9.42
C ASP A 221 19.79 5.71 9.74
N GLN A 222 18.74 6.28 9.11
CA GLN A 222 18.24 7.59 9.57
C GLN A 222 17.03 7.44 10.52
N PRO A 223 17.19 7.75 11.82
CA PRO A 223 16.05 7.94 12.70
C PRO A 223 15.35 9.25 12.31
N ARG A 224 14.08 9.11 11.90
CA ARG A 224 13.08 10.18 11.71
C ARG A 224 13.13 10.95 10.39
N PRO A 225 12.30 10.56 9.41
CA PRO A 225 11.80 11.50 8.40
C PRO A 225 10.58 12.31 8.90
N TYR A 226 10.15 12.11 10.15
CA TYR A 226 8.96 12.74 10.72
C TYR A 226 9.34 13.90 11.65
N PRO A 227 8.80 15.11 11.47
CA PRO A 227 8.88 16.12 12.51
C PRO A 227 8.22 15.57 13.78
N PRO A 228 8.79 15.84 14.97
CA PRO A 228 8.19 15.43 16.22
C PRO A 228 6.77 16.00 16.32
N MET A 229 5.85 15.22 16.88
CA MET A 229 4.50 15.70 17.22
C MET A 229 4.67 16.92 18.13
N THR A 230 4.25 18.10 17.67
CA THR A 230 3.97 19.20 18.57
C THR A 230 2.56 19.00 19.07
N ASP A 231 2.42 18.54 20.30
CA ASP A 231 1.19 18.68 21.08
C ASP A 231 0.96 20.18 21.29
N SER A 232 0.24 20.79 20.35
CA SER A 232 -0.18 22.19 20.47
C SER A 232 -1.38 22.44 19.57
N ALA A 233 -2.42 21.61 19.75
CA ALA A 233 -3.76 21.89 19.26
C ALA A 233 -4.87 21.52 20.28
N ASP A 234 -4.50 21.12 21.51
CA ASP A 234 -5.45 20.80 22.59
C ASP A 234 -5.24 21.75 23.78
N GLU A 235 -5.28 23.07 23.58
CA GLU A 235 -5.51 24.04 24.67
C GLU A 235 -6.06 25.35 24.09
N LEU A 236 -7.31 25.39 23.61
CA LEU A 236 -8.05 26.65 23.43
C LEU A 236 -9.58 26.40 23.34
N GLU A 237 -10.18 25.76 24.34
CA GLU A 237 -11.62 25.95 24.65
C GLU A 237 -11.86 25.68 26.15
N GLU A 238 -11.46 26.62 27.00
CA GLU A 238 -12.02 26.83 28.35
C GLU A 238 -11.39 28.12 28.91
N ASP A 239 -12.02 29.28 28.66
CA ASP A 239 -12.29 30.31 29.69
C ASP A 239 -12.95 31.55 29.03
N SER A 240 -14.28 31.57 28.98
CA SER A 240 -15.02 32.82 28.80
C SER A 240 -16.28 32.79 29.65
N ASP A 241 -16.12 32.73 30.97
CA ASP A 241 -17.21 33.02 31.91
C ASP A 241 -16.64 33.44 33.28
N ARG A 242 -15.94 34.58 33.34
CA ARG A 242 -15.70 35.34 34.59
C ARG A 242 -15.56 36.84 34.33
N ASP A 243 -16.67 37.51 34.03
CA ASP A 243 -16.82 38.92 34.41
C ASP A 243 -17.58 38.98 35.74
N ASN A 244 -16.93 39.56 36.74
CA ASN A 244 -17.44 39.83 38.10
C ASN A 244 -17.00 41.28 38.43
N PRO A 245 -17.58 41.95 39.43
CA PRO A 245 -18.87 42.62 39.45
C PRO A 245 -18.76 44.16 39.66
N SER A 246 -19.87 44.86 39.40
CA SER A 246 -20.36 46.14 39.99
C SER A 246 -19.41 47.12 40.68
N GLU A 247 -19.45 48.39 40.25
CA GLU A 247 -19.36 49.56 41.12
C GLU A 247 -20.59 50.46 40.90
N ASP A 248 -21.42 50.57 41.95
CA ASP A 248 -22.14 51.78 42.37
C ASP A 248 -21.30 52.43 43.49
#